data_AF-A0A969TFE1-F1
#
_entry.id   AF-A0A969TFE1-F1
#
_cell.length_a   1.000
_cell.length_b   1.000
_cell.length_c   1.000
_cell.angle_alpha   90.00
_cell.angle_beta   90.00
_cell.angle_gamma   90.00
#
_symmetry.space_group_name_H-M   'P 1'
#
loop_
_entity.id
_entity.type
_entity.pdbx_description
1 polymer ?
#
loop_
_entity_poly.entity_id
_entity_poly.type
_entity_poly.pdbx_seq_one_letter_code
_entity_poly.pdbx_strand_id
1 'polypeptide(L)'
;MASIWGVPPSPQNYDYFDYLEQVGQLGGWDYVDIIAIHPYRPNAPEGSLEGRGEPLDLRDELHRLDYMLLTYGAKPIWITEIGWTSANVWPGVDLDTQAFYLIRTYALSLTHPSIEKVFWYDLRNDTDPAAPYHQPVYHESNVQFHFGMLNRTYPLDPAQPDLRKPAFLAYRTLTEMLGGLAIQQMIADGDDPNHPGVYWYRFGNSNGDRRVDLIWRNGDFPPTDLYVDCGCREALVRAWNGEVKSLIYTDNGTITLNLGLHGAPVYVQYDPPVQPGGQMFEMTGHTLRGAFLHYWQNNDGLRRFGYPITEELIEPQFGTGLPRVVQYFDRVRFEHFPEYSGSNSEIYLGRLGETMLQRQGIDWHSLPKSTSAPEDCLLFEATGRSLCPPFRNAWEQSGAITFLGYPITEPIEMETETGKARLVQYFERARLEYFPEHRGTPNEIQLGLLGREYLTTWSSLSLR
;
A
#
# COMPACT_ATOMS: atom_id res chain seq x y z
N MET A 1 -50.60 15.13 -6.28
CA MET A 1 -49.18 15.15 -5.86
C MET A 1 -48.91 13.84 -5.14
N ALA A 2 -48.24 12.89 -5.79
CA ALA A 2 -47.81 11.66 -5.14
C ALA A 2 -46.61 12.00 -4.23
N SER A 3 -46.57 11.38 -3.05
CA SER A 3 -45.46 11.51 -2.10
C SER A 3 -44.15 11.08 -2.77
N ILE A 4 -43.14 11.95 -2.76
CA ILE A 4 -41.80 11.64 -3.30
C ILE A 4 -41.04 10.63 -2.42
N TRP A 5 -41.59 10.28 -1.24
CA TRP A 5 -40.89 9.59 -0.15
C TRP A 5 -41.58 8.31 0.36
N GLY A 6 -42.33 7.56 -0.45
CA GLY A 6 -42.92 6.36 0.15
C GLY A 6 -43.62 5.33 -0.72
N VAL A 7 -43.68 5.49 -2.03
CA VAL A 7 -44.19 4.42 -2.90
C VAL A 7 -43.23 4.27 -4.07
N PRO A 8 -42.56 3.12 -4.23
CA PRO A 8 -41.76 2.87 -5.41
C PRO A 8 -42.66 2.98 -6.67
N PRO A 9 -42.20 3.62 -7.74
CA PRO A 9 -42.99 3.83 -8.96
C PRO A 9 -43.42 2.52 -9.65
N SER A 10 -42.79 1.39 -9.33
CA SER A 10 -43.15 0.05 -9.81
C SER A 10 -42.86 -1.03 -8.74
N PRO A 11 -43.76 -2.02 -8.53
CA PRO A 11 -43.50 -3.17 -7.67
C PRO A 11 -42.54 -4.22 -8.26
N GLN A 12 -42.16 -4.11 -9.53
CA GLN A 12 -41.47 -5.21 -10.23
C GLN A 12 -39.99 -4.97 -10.53
N ASN A 13 -39.52 -3.74 -10.71
CA ASN A 13 -38.10 -3.41 -10.91
C ASN A 13 -37.90 -1.96 -10.44
N TYR A 14 -37.12 -1.75 -9.37
CA TYR A 14 -36.72 -0.41 -8.94
C TYR A 14 -35.21 -0.29 -9.10
N ASP A 15 -34.80 0.17 -10.26
CA ASP A 15 -33.48 0.76 -10.44
C ASP A 15 -33.62 2.29 -10.37
N TYR A 16 -32.62 2.97 -9.84
CA TYR A 16 -32.58 4.43 -9.83
C TYR A 16 -32.64 5.02 -11.26
N PHE A 17 -32.31 4.26 -12.31
CA PHE A 17 -32.54 4.69 -13.68
C PHE A 17 -34.02 5.00 -13.97
N ASP A 18 -34.94 4.12 -13.58
CA ASP A 18 -36.37 4.33 -13.82
C ASP A 18 -36.92 5.50 -13.01
N TYR A 19 -36.34 5.74 -11.83
CA TYR A 19 -36.65 6.90 -11.01
C TYR A 19 -36.18 8.20 -11.67
N LEU A 20 -34.92 8.26 -12.10
CA LEU A 20 -34.34 9.44 -12.75
C LEU A 20 -35.05 9.77 -14.06
N GLU A 21 -35.39 8.76 -14.85
CA GLU A 21 -36.16 8.92 -16.08
C GLU A 21 -37.52 9.57 -15.80
N GLN A 22 -38.25 9.10 -14.79
CA GLN A 22 -39.55 9.69 -14.41
C GLN A 22 -39.41 11.12 -13.90
N VAL A 23 -38.37 11.41 -13.12
CA VAL A 23 -38.06 12.78 -12.68
C VAL A 23 -37.84 13.68 -13.90
N GLY A 24 -37.07 13.23 -14.88
CA GLY A 24 -36.84 13.92 -16.14
C GLY A 24 -38.14 14.18 -16.93
N GLN A 25 -38.93 13.14 -17.18
CA GLN A 25 -40.19 13.22 -17.94
C GLN A 25 -41.24 14.15 -17.30
N LEU A 26 -41.23 14.28 -15.98
CA LEU A 26 -42.13 15.17 -15.24
C LEU A 26 -41.59 16.61 -15.12
N GLY A 27 -40.44 16.92 -15.74
CA GLY A 27 -39.80 18.24 -15.69
C GLY A 27 -39.10 18.54 -14.36
N GLY A 28 -38.85 17.53 -13.53
CA GLY A 28 -38.16 17.68 -12.24
C GLY A 28 -36.66 17.96 -12.37
N TRP A 29 -36.07 17.69 -13.54
CA TRP A 29 -34.63 17.85 -13.78
C TRP A 29 -34.12 19.29 -13.63
N ASP A 30 -34.97 20.27 -13.93
CA ASP A 30 -34.66 21.70 -13.77
C ASP A 30 -34.63 22.16 -12.30
N TYR A 31 -35.10 21.32 -11.37
CA TYR A 31 -35.21 21.61 -9.94
C TYR A 31 -34.16 20.90 -9.09
N VAL A 32 -33.22 20.18 -9.70
CA VAL A 32 -32.13 19.50 -9.00
C VAL A 32 -30.77 20.02 -9.45
N ASP A 33 -29.85 20.16 -8.50
CA ASP A 33 -28.48 20.63 -8.76
C ASP A 33 -27.53 19.47 -9.09
N ILE A 34 -27.78 18.31 -8.48
CA ILE A 34 -26.93 17.12 -8.57
C ILE A 34 -27.78 15.87 -8.76
N ILE A 35 -27.19 14.83 -9.34
CA ILE A 35 -27.74 13.48 -9.39
C ILE A 35 -27.01 12.63 -8.35
N ALA A 36 -27.76 12.12 -7.36
CA ALA A 36 -27.22 11.27 -6.30
C ALA A 36 -27.59 9.80 -6.55
N ILE A 37 -26.60 8.89 -6.52
CA ILE A 37 -26.80 7.45 -6.80
C ILE A 37 -26.08 6.57 -5.78
N HIS A 38 -26.64 5.38 -5.50
CA HIS A 38 -26.09 4.38 -4.59
C HIS A 38 -25.89 3.03 -5.32
N PRO A 39 -24.83 2.87 -6.14
CA PRO A 39 -24.66 1.75 -7.05
C PRO A 39 -24.03 0.51 -6.36
N TYR A 40 -24.61 0.09 -5.23
CA TYR A 40 -24.17 -1.10 -4.49
C TYR A 40 -24.31 -2.38 -5.30
N ARG A 41 -23.36 -3.29 -5.11
CA ARG A 41 -23.35 -4.62 -5.73
C ARG A 41 -22.70 -5.66 -4.80
N PRO A 42 -23.13 -6.93 -4.85
CA PRO A 42 -22.57 -7.99 -4.00
C PRO A 42 -21.20 -8.50 -4.49
N ASN A 43 -20.87 -8.26 -5.77
CA ASN A 43 -19.63 -8.71 -6.41
C ASN A 43 -18.57 -7.59 -6.40
N ALA A 44 -17.43 -7.82 -7.06
CA ALA A 44 -16.45 -6.77 -7.32
C ALA A 44 -17.06 -5.54 -8.04
N PRO A 45 -16.44 -4.35 -7.98
CA PRO A 45 -16.87 -3.17 -8.72
C PRO A 45 -17.10 -3.43 -10.23
N GLU A 46 -16.24 -4.25 -10.82
CA GLU A 46 -16.24 -4.70 -12.22
C GLU A 46 -17.08 -5.98 -12.43
N GLY A 47 -17.67 -6.51 -11.36
CA GLY A 47 -18.58 -7.64 -11.44
C GLY A 47 -19.94 -7.19 -11.96
N SER A 48 -20.51 -7.98 -12.85
CA SER A 48 -21.86 -7.74 -13.36
C SER A 48 -22.91 -7.97 -12.27
N LEU A 49 -23.98 -7.18 -12.36
CA LEU A 49 -25.20 -7.37 -11.58
C LEU A 49 -26.17 -8.27 -12.35
N GLU A 50 -26.35 -9.52 -11.89
CA GLU A 50 -27.44 -10.36 -12.39
C GLU A 50 -28.78 -9.88 -11.81
N GLY A 51 -29.81 -9.71 -12.66
CA GLY A 51 -31.19 -9.45 -12.21
C GLY A 51 -31.77 -8.06 -12.48
N ARG A 52 -31.07 -7.15 -13.18
CA ARG A 52 -31.60 -5.84 -13.63
C ARG A 52 -31.83 -5.73 -15.14
N GLY A 53 -32.18 -6.85 -15.77
CA GLY A 53 -32.47 -6.94 -17.22
C GLY A 53 -31.23 -7.24 -18.06
N GLU A 54 -30.12 -6.51 -17.86
CA GLU A 54 -28.83 -6.73 -18.52
C GLU A 54 -27.69 -6.81 -17.47
N PRO A 55 -26.68 -7.67 -17.67
CA PRO A 55 -25.50 -7.69 -16.80
C PRO A 55 -24.68 -6.41 -17.02
N LEU A 56 -24.76 -5.47 -16.08
CA LEU A 56 -23.99 -4.22 -16.11
C LEU A 56 -22.91 -4.26 -15.02
N ASP A 57 -21.67 -3.96 -15.39
CA ASP A 57 -20.63 -3.61 -14.42
C ASP A 57 -20.77 -2.14 -13.97
N LEU A 58 -19.88 -1.63 -13.10
CA LEU A 58 -19.99 -0.26 -12.60
C LEU A 58 -19.79 0.77 -13.73
N ARG A 59 -18.93 0.48 -14.70
CA ARG A 59 -18.65 1.38 -15.82
C ARG A 59 -19.85 1.45 -16.76
N ASP A 60 -20.41 0.32 -17.12
CA ASP A 60 -21.61 0.23 -17.95
C ASP A 60 -22.78 0.99 -17.31
N GLU A 61 -22.92 0.84 -16.00
CA GLU A 61 -23.93 1.53 -15.20
C GLU A 61 -23.70 3.06 -15.22
N LEU A 62 -22.46 3.52 -15.05
CA LEU A 62 -22.13 4.95 -15.19
C LEU A 62 -22.37 5.46 -16.62
N HIS A 63 -21.99 4.72 -17.66
CA HIS A 63 -22.24 5.08 -19.05
C HIS A 63 -23.74 5.12 -19.38
N ARG A 64 -24.56 4.31 -18.74
CA ARG A 64 -26.02 4.37 -18.90
C ARG A 64 -26.59 5.70 -18.42
N LEU A 65 -25.95 6.39 -17.46
CA LEU A 65 -26.36 7.72 -17.02
C LEU A 65 -26.13 8.79 -18.10
N ASP A 66 -25.17 8.60 -19.02
CA ASP A 66 -24.91 9.55 -20.10
C ASP A 66 -26.18 9.82 -20.93
N TYR A 67 -27.01 8.80 -21.16
CA TYR A 67 -28.28 8.96 -21.87
C TYR A 67 -29.21 9.97 -21.19
N MET A 68 -29.31 9.90 -19.85
CA MET A 68 -30.13 10.83 -19.07
C MET A 68 -29.54 12.24 -19.05
N LEU A 69 -28.22 12.35 -18.88
CA LEU A 69 -27.52 13.63 -18.91
C LEU A 69 -27.67 14.32 -20.27
N LEU A 70 -27.60 13.58 -21.38
CA LEU A 70 -27.79 14.10 -22.73
C LEU A 70 -29.24 14.48 -23.01
N THR A 71 -30.20 13.73 -22.46
CA THR A 71 -31.64 13.94 -22.69
C THR A 71 -32.19 15.10 -21.88
N TYR A 72 -31.86 15.17 -20.59
CA TYR A 72 -32.46 16.12 -19.65
C TYR A 72 -31.52 17.28 -19.28
N GLY A 73 -30.22 17.18 -19.57
CA GLY A 73 -29.22 18.21 -19.34
C GLY A 73 -28.11 17.76 -18.40
N ALA A 74 -26.87 18.15 -18.70
CA ALA A 74 -25.71 17.75 -17.92
C ALA A 74 -25.79 18.26 -16.47
N LYS A 75 -25.51 17.37 -15.52
CA LYS A 75 -25.49 17.63 -14.08
C LYS A 75 -24.31 16.87 -13.45
N PRO A 76 -23.69 17.40 -12.39
CA PRO A 76 -22.79 16.63 -11.56
C PRO A 76 -23.47 15.37 -11.00
N ILE A 77 -22.72 14.28 -10.94
CA ILE A 77 -23.12 13.03 -10.32
C ILE A 77 -22.30 12.82 -9.06
N TRP A 78 -22.98 12.58 -7.94
CA TRP A 78 -22.36 12.20 -6.67
C TRP A 78 -22.78 10.77 -6.34
N ILE A 79 -21.80 9.88 -6.19
CA ILE A 79 -22.04 8.55 -5.60
C ILE A 79 -22.10 8.75 -4.09
N THR A 80 -23.29 9.00 -3.55
CA THR A 80 -23.48 9.42 -2.16
C THR A 80 -23.37 8.27 -1.16
N GLU A 81 -23.48 7.02 -1.62
CA GLU A 81 -23.11 5.84 -0.83
C GLU A 81 -22.62 4.72 -1.76
N ILE A 82 -21.47 4.14 -1.43
CA ILE A 82 -20.99 2.88 -1.98
C ILE A 82 -20.02 2.23 -1.01
N GLY A 83 -20.07 0.91 -0.86
CA GLY A 83 -19.18 0.20 0.03
C GLY A 83 -19.41 -1.30 0.01
N TRP A 84 -18.50 -2.03 0.63
CA TRP A 84 -18.59 -3.47 0.83
C TRP A 84 -18.42 -3.77 2.30
N THR A 85 -19.22 -4.69 2.82
CA THR A 85 -19.14 -5.12 4.21
C THR A 85 -18.02 -6.15 4.39
N SER A 86 -17.30 -6.09 5.51
CA SER A 86 -16.33 -7.13 5.90
C SER A 86 -16.93 -8.18 6.85
N ALA A 87 -18.26 -8.33 6.88
CA ALA A 87 -18.94 -9.34 7.69
C ALA A 87 -18.61 -10.76 7.19
N ASN A 88 -18.63 -11.75 8.08
CA ASN A 88 -18.30 -13.14 7.74
C ASN A 88 -19.48 -13.92 7.10
N VAL A 89 -20.45 -13.21 6.53
CA VAL A 89 -21.64 -13.75 5.86
C VAL A 89 -21.83 -13.02 4.54
N TRP A 90 -22.44 -13.67 3.55
CA TRP A 90 -22.77 -13.03 2.27
C TRP A 90 -23.63 -11.77 2.48
N PRO A 91 -23.36 -10.65 1.77
CA PRO A 91 -22.38 -10.47 0.68
C PRO A 91 -21.00 -9.96 1.14
N GLY A 92 -20.60 -10.25 2.39
CA GLY A 92 -19.35 -9.78 2.96
C GLY A 92 -18.10 -10.40 2.34
N VAL A 93 -17.03 -9.62 2.37
CA VAL A 93 -15.70 -9.95 1.82
C VAL A 93 -14.64 -9.88 2.91
N ASP A 94 -13.45 -10.46 2.67
CA ASP A 94 -12.34 -10.28 3.60
C ASP A 94 -11.83 -8.82 3.61
N LEU A 95 -11.05 -8.48 4.64
CA LEU A 95 -10.61 -7.10 4.88
C LEU A 95 -9.75 -6.52 3.75
N ASP A 96 -8.91 -7.33 3.11
CA ASP A 96 -8.05 -6.88 2.02
C ASP A 96 -8.88 -6.70 0.75
N THR A 97 -9.80 -7.61 0.46
CA THR A 97 -10.77 -7.45 -0.64
C THR A 97 -11.62 -6.19 -0.48
N GLN A 98 -12.09 -5.87 0.72
CA GLN A 98 -12.78 -4.60 1.01
C GLN A 98 -11.89 -3.39 0.63
N ALA A 99 -10.60 -3.45 0.97
CA ALA A 99 -9.62 -2.41 0.67
C ALA A 99 -9.36 -2.28 -0.84
N PHE A 100 -9.32 -3.40 -1.57
CA PHE A 100 -9.13 -3.40 -3.02
C PHE A 100 -10.33 -2.82 -3.74
N TYR A 101 -11.53 -3.24 -3.36
CA TYR A 101 -12.77 -2.73 -3.93
C TYR A 101 -12.95 -1.24 -3.68
N LEU A 102 -12.51 -0.73 -2.54
CA LEU A 102 -12.46 0.70 -2.28
C LEU A 102 -11.63 1.41 -3.37
N ILE A 103 -10.36 1.05 -3.56
CA ILE A 103 -9.49 1.71 -4.54
C ILE A 103 -10.07 1.60 -5.96
N ARG A 104 -10.50 0.39 -6.34
CA ARG A 104 -11.04 0.08 -7.67
C ARG A 104 -12.31 0.87 -7.96
N THR A 105 -13.21 0.98 -6.99
CA THR A 105 -14.44 1.78 -7.13
C THR A 105 -14.13 3.25 -7.40
N TYR A 106 -13.23 3.85 -6.62
CA TYR A 106 -12.85 5.25 -6.85
C TYR A 106 -12.18 5.42 -8.22
N ALA A 107 -11.25 4.54 -8.59
CA ALA A 107 -10.57 4.60 -9.88
C ALA A 107 -11.54 4.52 -11.06
N LEU A 108 -12.45 3.53 -11.05
CA LEU A 108 -13.48 3.35 -12.09
C LEU A 108 -14.42 4.56 -12.15
N SER A 109 -14.86 5.06 -11.00
CA SER A 109 -15.77 6.21 -10.93
C SER A 109 -15.13 7.48 -11.49
N LEU A 110 -13.84 7.70 -11.24
CA LEU A 110 -13.09 8.85 -11.74
C LEU A 110 -12.87 8.84 -13.27
N THR A 111 -13.18 7.74 -13.96
CA THR A 111 -13.13 7.69 -15.43
C THR A 111 -14.33 8.39 -16.08
N HIS A 112 -15.42 8.60 -15.34
CA HIS A 112 -16.62 9.23 -15.86
C HIS A 112 -16.59 10.74 -15.59
N PRO A 113 -16.67 11.60 -16.62
CA PRO A 113 -16.42 13.05 -16.48
C PRO A 113 -17.44 13.78 -15.61
N SER A 114 -18.66 13.24 -15.48
CA SER A 114 -19.71 13.83 -14.64
C SER A 114 -19.61 13.44 -13.16
N ILE A 115 -18.75 12.49 -12.79
CA ILE A 115 -18.60 12.08 -11.38
C ILE A 115 -17.67 13.07 -10.67
N GLU A 116 -18.24 13.83 -9.73
CA GLU A 116 -17.46 14.80 -8.94
C GLU A 116 -17.07 14.26 -7.56
N LYS A 117 -17.91 13.38 -6.98
CA LYS A 117 -17.73 12.91 -5.60
C LYS A 117 -18.16 11.46 -5.45
N VAL A 118 -17.39 10.73 -4.67
CA VAL A 118 -17.68 9.37 -4.23
C VAL A 118 -17.58 9.33 -2.71
N PHE A 119 -18.63 8.84 -2.06
CA PHE A 119 -18.75 8.75 -0.62
C PHE A 119 -18.76 7.27 -0.23
N TRP A 120 -17.67 6.84 0.40
CA TRP A 120 -17.58 5.49 0.94
C TRP A 120 -18.53 5.33 2.13
N TYR A 121 -19.37 4.31 2.10
CA TYR A 121 -20.15 3.86 3.24
C TYR A 121 -19.37 2.72 3.94
N ASP A 122 -18.80 2.94 5.12
CA ASP A 122 -18.81 4.18 5.90
C ASP A 122 -17.46 4.43 6.60
N LEU A 123 -17.38 5.47 7.44
CA LEU A 123 -16.13 5.78 8.13
C LEU A 123 -15.76 4.70 9.15
N ARG A 124 -16.73 4.19 9.91
CA ARG A 124 -16.47 3.40 11.11
C ARG A 124 -17.61 2.43 11.35
N ASN A 125 -17.25 1.15 11.51
CA ASN A 125 -18.18 0.06 11.79
C ASN A 125 -19.30 0.50 12.75
N ASP A 126 -20.54 0.28 12.31
CA ASP A 126 -21.72 0.60 13.08
C ASP A 126 -21.88 -0.28 14.32
N THR A 127 -22.85 0.08 15.15
CA THR A 127 -23.31 -0.71 16.30
C THR A 127 -24.83 -0.62 16.37
N ASP A 128 -25.45 -1.32 17.32
CA ASP A 128 -26.90 -1.21 17.51
C ASP A 128 -27.27 0.27 17.78
N PRO A 129 -28.21 0.87 17.01
CA PRO A 129 -28.58 2.27 17.20
C PRO A 129 -29.10 2.61 18.60
N ALA A 130 -29.61 1.62 19.34
CA ALA A 130 -30.05 1.78 20.73
C ALA A 130 -28.92 1.57 21.75
N ALA A 131 -27.74 1.10 21.34
CA ALA A 131 -26.61 0.90 22.24
C ALA A 131 -26.07 2.24 22.75
N PRO A 132 -25.78 2.36 24.06
CA PRO A 132 -25.03 3.50 24.58
C PRO A 132 -23.69 3.64 23.87
N TYR A 133 -23.25 4.87 23.57
CA TYR A 133 -21.98 5.12 22.85
C TYR A 133 -20.78 4.37 23.47
N HIS A 134 -20.74 4.28 24.80
CA HIS A 134 -19.68 3.65 25.59
C HIS A 134 -19.81 2.13 25.77
N GLN A 135 -20.84 1.51 25.18
CA GLN A 135 -21.12 0.08 25.21
C GLN A 135 -21.56 -0.40 23.83
N PRO A 136 -20.67 -0.35 22.82
CA PRO A 136 -21.02 -0.83 21.49
C PRO A 136 -21.38 -2.31 21.52
N VAL A 137 -22.49 -2.66 20.88
CA VAL A 137 -22.86 -4.03 20.54
C VAL A 137 -22.13 -4.44 19.27
N TYR A 138 -21.50 -5.61 19.30
CA TYR A 138 -20.85 -6.23 18.16
C TYR A 138 -21.60 -7.51 17.77
N HIS A 139 -21.77 -7.72 16.47
CA HIS A 139 -22.39 -8.92 15.91
C HIS A 139 -21.71 -9.28 14.60
N GLU A 140 -21.04 -10.44 14.55
CA GLU A 140 -20.18 -10.83 13.42
C GLU A 140 -20.92 -10.93 12.08
N SER A 141 -22.19 -11.38 12.12
CA SER A 141 -23.00 -11.59 10.92
C SER A 141 -23.94 -10.43 10.58
N ASN A 142 -23.94 -9.35 11.37
CA ASN A 142 -24.72 -8.17 11.00
C ASN A 142 -23.94 -7.35 9.99
N VAL A 143 -24.29 -7.46 8.71
CA VAL A 143 -23.61 -6.78 7.60
C VAL A 143 -23.40 -5.28 7.82
N GLN A 144 -24.32 -4.59 8.50
CA GLN A 144 -24.22 -3.15 8.74
C GLN A 144 -23.05 -2.81 9.67
N PHE A 145 -22.68 -3.69 10.59
CA PHE A 145 -21.64 -3.43 11.59
C PHE A 145 -20.21 -3.57 11.04
N HIS A 146 -20.03 -3.75 9.72
CA HIS A 146 -18.73 -4.09 9.13
C HIS A 146 -18.38 -3.31 7.85
N PHE A 147 -19.12 -2.26 7.49
CA PHE A 147 -18.82 -1.41 6.33
C PHE A 147 -17.64 -0.45 6.54
N GLY A 148 -17.37 -0.09 7.79
CA GLY A 148 -16.42 0.97 8.13
C GLY A 148 -15.01 0.74 7.61
N MET A 149 -14.28 1.83 7.39
CA MET A 149 -12.81 1.79 7.28
C MET A 149 -12.13 1.64 8.65
N LEU A 150 -12.84 2.00 9.73
CA LEU A 150 -12.37 1.88 11.11
C LEU A 150 -13.21 0.87 11.89
N ASN A 151 -12.59 0.19 12.85
CA ASN A 151 -13.28 -0.66 13.80
C ASN A 151 -14.05 0.17 14.85
N ARG A 152 -15.12 -0.42 15.42
CA ARG A 152 -15.91 0.19 16.49
C ARG A 152 -15.28 -0.07 17.86
N THR A 153 -14.41 0.83 18.33
CA THR A 153 -13.77 0.74 19.68
C THR A 153 -14.32 1.75 20.70
N TYR A 154 -14.32 1.44 21.99
CA TYR A 154 -14.57 2.45 23.04
C TYR A 154 -13.51 2.38 24.15
N PRO A 155 -12.88 3.51 24.51
CA PRO A 155 -12.97 4.81 23.85
C PRO A 155 -12.43 4.77 22.41
N LEU A 156 -12.80 5.75 21.59
CA LEU A 156 -12.12 5.96 20.31
C LEU A 156 -10.71 6.46 20.60
N ASP A 157 -9.71 5.61 20.38
CA ASP A 157 -8.31 5.92 20.59
C ASP A 157 -7.53 5.76 19.28
N PRO A 158 -7.12 6.86 18.63
CA PRO A 158 -6.32 6.81 17.41
C PRO A 158 -4.99 6.07 17.52
N ALA A 159 -4.47 5.87 18.72
CA ALA A 159 -3.24 5.11 18.97
C ALA A 159 -3.47 3.60 19.04
N GLN A 160 -4.72 3.13 19.10
CA GLN A 160 -5.00 1.69 19.15
C GLN A 160 -4.58 0.99 17.86
N PRO A 161 -3.79 -0.10 17.95
CA PRO A 161 -3.29 -0.81 16.78
C PRO A 161 -4.40 -1.41 15.89
N ASP A 162 -5.49 -1.85 16.51
CA ASP A 162 -6.63 -2.51 15.86
C ASP A 162 -7.73 -1.55 15.41
N LEU A 163 -7.55 -0.23 15.55
CA LEU A 163 -8.56 0.73 15.12
C LEU A 163 -8.73 0.77 13.59
N ARG A 164 -7.63 0.69 12.84
CA ARG A 164 -7.62 0.89 11.38
C ARG A 164 -7.78 -0.44 10.67
N LYS A 165 -8.81 -0.57 9.84
CA LYS A 165 -8.92 -1.71 8.91
C LYS A 165 -8.04 -1.46 7.68
N PRO A 166 -7.68 -2.51 6.92
CA PRO A 166 -7.04 -2.38 5.60
C PRO A 166 -7.65 -1.31 4.69
N ALA A 167 -8.98 -1.18 4.65
CA ALA A 167 -9.67 -0.16 3.85
C ALA A 167 -9.26 1.29 4.21
N PHE A 168 -8.95 1.58 5.48
CA PHE A 168 -8.43 2.89 5.88
C PHE A 168 -7.04 3.17 5.28
N LEU A 169 -6.16 2.16 5.30
CA LEU A 169 -4.81 2.27 4.73
C LEU A 169 -4.88 2.43 3.21
N ALA A 170 -5.80 1.72 2.56
CA ALA A 170 -6.09 1.86 1.14
C ALA A 170 -6.56 3.28 0.77
N TYR A 171 -7.52 3.84 1.51
CA TYR A 171 -8.03 5.18 1.24
C TYR A 171 -6.97 6.28 1.48
N ARG A 172 -6.18 6.17 2.56
CA ARG A 172 -5.02 7.06 2.81
C ARG A 172 -4.03 7.00 1.63
N THR A 173 -3.71 5.80 1.16
CA THR A 173 -2.75 5.62 0.07
C THR A 173 -3.29 6.16 -1.25
N LEU A 174 -4.55 5.87 -1.56
CA LEU A 174 -5.24 6.41 -2.74
C LEU A 174 -5.15 7.94 -2.78
N THR A 175 -5.48 8.58 -1.66
CA THR A 175 -5.45 10.04 -1.56
C THR A 175 -4.04 10.62 -1.59
N GLU A 176 -3.05 9.95 -1.01
CA GLU A 176 -1.63 10.34 -1.11
C GLU A 176 -1.10 10.25 -2.54
N MET A 177 -1.41 9.14 -3.23
CA MET A 177 -0.89 8.85 -4.57
C MET A 177 -1.56 9.70 -5.65
N LEU A 178 -2.89 9.85 -5.60
CA LEU A 178 -3.67 10.51 -6.65
C LEU A 178 -4.05 11.96 -6.31
N GLY A 179 -3.79 12.42 -5.09
CA GLY A 179 -4.11 13.77 -4.66
C GLY A 179 -3.51 14.84 -5.57
N GLY A 180 -4.38 15.68 -6.13
CA GLY A 180 -4.01 16.76 -7.06
C GLY A 180 -3.70 16.31 -8.49
N LEU A 181 -3.90 15.03 -8.81
CA LEU A 181 -3.73 14.49 -10.16
C LEU A 181 -5.10 14.32 -10.83
N ALA A 182 -5.12 14.45 -12.15
CA ALA A 182 -6.26 14.09 -12.99
C ALA A 182 -5.93 12.86 -13.83
N ILE A 183 -6.94 12.09 -14.21
CA ILE A 183 -6.76 11.02 -15.18
C ILE A 183 -6.32 11.61 -16.53
N GLN A 184 -5.23 11.08 -17.08
CA GLN A 184 -4.66 11.50 -18.35
C GLN A 184 -4.93 10.47 -19.44
N GLN A 185 -4.92 9.18 -19.07
CA GLN A 185 -5.12 8.09 -20.01
C GLN A 185 -5.72 6.87 -19.31
N MET A 186 -6.66 6.22 -19.99
CA MET A 186 -7.11 4.86 -19.72
C MET A 186 -6.37 3.95 -20.71
N ILE A 187 -5.40 3.18 -20.22
CA ILE A 187 -4.51 2.36 -21.05
C ILE A 187 -5.13 0.97 -21.27
N ALA A 188 -5.72 0.39 -20.22
CA ALA A 188 -6.51 -0.82 -20.28
C ALA A 188 -7.64 -0.74 -19.26
N ASP A 189 -8.75 -1.40 -19.54
CA ASP A 189 -10.01 -1.27 -18.79
C ASP A 189 -10.68 -2.63 -18.53
N GLY A 190 -9.89 -3.70 -18.54
CA GLY A 190 -10.35 -5.09 -18.39
C GLY A 190 -10.53 -5.83 -19.71
N ASP A 191 -10.93 -5.14 -20.77
CA ASP A 191 -11.29 -5.73 -22.07
C ASP A 191 -10.27 -5.45 -23.19
N ASP A 192 -9.18 -4.74 -22.88
CA ASP A 192 -8.13 -4.48 -23.86
C ASP A 192 -7.50 -5.80 -24.35
N PRO A 193 -7.51 -6.08 -25.66
CA PRO A 193 -7.02 -7.35 -26.21
C PRO A 193 -5.51 -7.57 -26.03
N ASN A 194 -4.73 -6.50 -25.83
CA ASN A 194 -3.29 -6.59 -25.54
C ASN A 194 -3.02 -6.79 -24.05
N HIS A 195 -3.97 -6.42 -23.18
CA HIS A 195 -3.87 -6.50 -21.73
C HIS A 195 -5.15 -7.09 -21.10
N PRO A 196 -5.54 -8.33 -21.46
CA PRO A 196 -6.81 -8.90 -21.02
C PRO A 196 -6.87 -9.03 -19.49
N GLY A 197 -7.97 -8.55 -18.91
CA GLY A 197 -8.18 -8.52 -17.46
C GLY A 197 -7.37 -7.47 -16.71
N VAL A 198 -6.58 -6.64 -17.38
CA VAL A 198 -5.79 -5.58 -16.75
C VAL A 198 -6.56 -4.27 -16.77
N TYR A 199 -6.53 -3.59 -15.64
CA TYR A 199 -7.05 -2.25 -15.46
C TYR A 199 -5.86 -1.34 -15.21
N TRP A 200 -5.68 -0.33 -16.06
CA TRP A 200 -4.51 0.52 -16.06
C TRP A 200 -4.89 1.97 -16.36
N TYR A 201 -4.83 2.79 -15.32
CA TYR A 201 -5.16 4.22 -15.39
C TYR A 201 -3.95 5.06 -15.06
N ARG A 202 -3.62 5.99 -15.96
CA ARG A 202 -2.53 6.95 -15.79
C ARG A 202 -3.07 8.28 -15.29
N PHE A 203 -2.52 8.73 -14.17
CA PHE A 203 -2.81 10.00 -13.55
C PHE A 203 -1.60 10.93 -13.67
N GLY A 204 -1.87 12.23 -13.81
CA GLY A 204 -0.84 13.25 -13.85
C GLY A 204 -1.38 14.63 -13.51
N ASN A 205 -0.48 15.53 -13.17
CA ASN A 205 -0.80 16.94 -12.96
C ASN A 205 -0.50 17.79 -14.21
N SER A 206 -1.01 19.01 -14.20
CA SER A 206 -0.97 19.91 -15.36
C SER A 206 0.45 20.37 -15.77
N ASN A 207 1.39 20.39 -14.83
CA ASN A 207 2.80 20.72 -15.08
C ASN A 207 3.66 19.49 -15.45
N GLY A 208 3.11 18.28 -15.35
CA GLY A 208 3.76 17.04 -15.81
C GLY A 208 4.91 16.53 -14.95
N ASP A 209 5.14 17.08 -13.76
CA ASP A 209 6.21 16.64 -12.84
C ASP A 209 5.79 15.49 -11.91
N ARG A 210 4.48 15.18 -11.83
CA ARG A 210 3.97 13.99 -11.15
C ARG A 210 3.16 13.15 -12.09
N ARG A 211 3.55 11.88 -12.22
CA ARG A 211 2.83 10.85 -12.97
C ARG A 211 2.74 9.58 -12.15
N VAL A 212 1.52 9.05 -12.02
CA VAL A 212 1.25 7.82 -11.27
C VAL A 212 0.35 6.93 -12.11
N ASP A 213 0.77 5.68 -12.33
CA ASP A 213 -0.10 4.67 -12.90
C ASP A 213 -0.71 3.82 -11.77
N LEU A 214 -2.03 3.67 -11.79
CA LEU A 214 -2.78 2.75 -10.92
C LEU A 214 -3.15 1.53 -11.73
N ILE A 215 -2.67 0.36 -11.31
CA ILE A 215 -2.78 -0.89 -12.08
C ILE A 215 -3.25 -2.04 -11.20
N TRP A 216 -4.17 -2.84 -11.70
CA TRP A 216 -4.51 -4.16 -11.13
C TRP A 216 -4.90 -5.14 -12.24
N ARG A 217 -5.03 -6.41 -11.87
CA ARG A 217 -5.56 -7.45 -12.75
C ARG A 217 -6.73 -8.20 -12.12
N ASN A 218 -7.72 -8.51 -12.93
CA ASN A 218 -8.84 -9.39 -12.64
C ASN A 218 -8.94 -10.51 -13.68
N GLY A 219 -9.73 -11.54 -13.41
CA GLY A 219 -9.87 -12.72 -14.27
C GLY A 219 -8.77 -13.78 -14.09
N ASP A 220 -8.97 -14.93 -14.71
CA ASP A 220 -8.12 -16.13 -14.58
C ASP A 220 -6.97 -16.17 -15.60
N PHE A 221 -6.53 -15.01 -16.07
CA PHE A 221 -5.41 -14.92 -17.01
C PHE A 221 -4.09 -15.22 -16.28
N PRO A 222 -3.16 -15.95 -16.93
CA PRO A 222 -1.85 -16.19 -16.37
C PRO A 222 -1.15 -14.85 -16.07
N PRO A 223 -0.39 -14.74 -14.95
CA PRO A 223 0.40 -13.55 -14.69
C PRO A 223 1.28 -13.25 -15.90
N THR A 224 1.13 -12.06 -16.45
CA THR A 224 1.92 -11.60 -17.60
C THR A 224 2.69 -10.38 -17.17
N ASP A 225 3.95 -10.32 -17.56
CA ASP A 225 4.78 -9.14 -17.35
C ASP A 225 4.23 -7.98 -18.18
N LEU A 226 4.01 -6.84 -17.53
CA LEU A 226 3.59 -5.61 -18.18
C LEU A 226 4.81 -4.75 -18.49
N TYR A 227 4.97 -4.43 -19.77
CA TYR A 227 6.01 -3.53 -20.24
C TYR A 227 5.47 -2.10 -20.25
N VAL A 228 6.11 -1.20 -19.51
CA VAL A 228 5.71 0.21 -19.46
C VAL A 228 6.83 1.08 -20.01
N ASP A 229 6.59 1.66 -21.18
CA ASP A 229 7.42 2.74 -21.71
C ASP A 229 7.10 4.04 -20.96
N CYS A 230 7.90 4.31 -19.92
CA CYS A 230 7.72 5.46 -19.05
C CYS A 230 8.58 6.66 -19.47
N GLY A 231 9.66 6.44 -20.25
CA GLY A 231 10.68 7.47 -20.48
C GLY A 231 11.31 8.00 -19.18
N CYS A 232 11.30 7.18 -18.13
CA CYS A 232 11.71 7.54 -16.77
C CYS A 232 13.10 7.01 -16.42
N ARG A 233 13.76 7.59 -15.42
CA ARG A 233 15.00 7.05 -14.83
C ARG A 233 14.68 5.85 -13.93
N GLU A 234 13.60 5.97 -13.16
CA GLU A 234 13.17 4.93 -12.23
C GLU A 234 11.66 4.94 -11.97
N ALA A 235 11.17 3.83 -11.45
CA ALA A 235 9.80 3.67 -10.99
C ALA A 235 9.73 3.09 -9.57
N LEU A 236 9.03 3.79 -8.68
CA LEU A 236 8.73 3.33 -7.33
C LEU A 236 7.35 2.68 -7.31
N VAL A 237 7.31 1.37 -7.07
CA VAL A 237 6.08 0.57 -7.01
C VAL A 237 5.61 0.50 -5.55
N ARG A 238 4.41 1.03 -5.29
CA ARG A 238 3.74 0.99 -3.98
C ARG A 238 2.55 0.04 -4.03
N ALA A 239 2.34 -0.72 -2.96
CA ALA A 239 1.15 -1.53 -2.79
C ALA A 239 -0.09 -0.67 -2.47
N TRP A 240 -1.27 -1.29 -2.52
CA TRP A 240 -2.54 -0.69 -2.14
C TRP A 240 -2.55 -0.02 -0.75
N ASN A 241 -1.79 -0.52 0.23
CA ASN A 241 -1.68 0.01 1.59
C ASN A 241 -0.59 1.10 1.77
N GLY A 242 0.15 1.40 0.70
CA GLY A 242 1.22 2.39 0.67
C GLY A 242 2.58 1.83 1.03
N GLU A 243 2.74 0.52 1.27
CA GLU A 243 4.06 -0.08 1.43
C GLU A 243 4.83 -0.10 0.11
N VAL A 244 6.14 0.09 0.18
CA VAL A 244 7.02 -0.04 -1.00
C VAL A 244 7.19 -1.51 -1.35
N LYS A 245 6.86 -1.87 -2.59
CA LYS A 245 7.11 -3.21 -3.13
C LYS A 245 8.48 -3.29 -3.79
N SER A 246 8.78 -2.33 -4.66
CA SER A 246 10.00 -2.33 -5.46
C SER A 246 10.40 -0.94 -5.92
N LEU A 247 11.69 -0.77 -6.19
CA LEU A 247 12.26 0.31 -6.98
C LEU A 247 12.91 -0.30 -8.23
N ILE A 248 12.44 0.13 -9.40
CA ILE A 248 12.87 -0.40 -10.70
C ILE A 248 13.63 0.69 -11.44
N TYR A 249 14.89 0.44 -11.76
CA TYR A 249 15.69 1.30 -12.63
C TYR A 249 15.47 0.90 -14.09
N THR A 250 15.43 1.87 -15.01
CA THR A 250 15.11 1.59 -16.42
C THR A 250 16.36 1.26 -17.25
N ASP A 251 16.21 0.38 -18.24
CA ASP A 251 17.25 0.03 -19.22
C ASP A 251 16.87 0.57 -20.60
N ASN A 252 16.73 1.91 -20.72
CA ASN A 252 16.18 2.70 -21.85
C ASN A 252 14.73 3.21 -21.65
N GLY A 253 14.36 3.62 -20.43
CA GLY A 253 13.06 4.25 -20.18
C GLY A 253 11.87 3.30 -20.19
N THR A 254 12.10 1.98 -20.26
CA THR A 254 11.07 0.96 -20.10
C THR A 254 11.26 0.21 -18.78
N ILE A 255 10.16 -0.10 -18.11
CA ILE A 255 10.12 -1.00 -16.94
C ILE A 255 9.30 -2.25 -17.22
N THR A 256 9.59 -3.31 -16.50
CA THR A 256 8.79 -4.54 -16.47
C THR A 256 8.11 -4.65 -15.10
N LEU A 257 6.78 -4.80 -15.09
CA LEU A 257 5.97 -4.93 -13.89
C LEU A 257 5.33 -6.32 -13.83
N ASN A 258 5.46 -6.99 -12.69
CA ASN A 258 4.78 -8.24 -12.43
C ASN A 258 3.58 -8.01 -11.50
N LEU A 259 2.35 -8.01 -12.01
CA LEU A 259 1.19 -7.81 -11.15
C LEU A 259 1.00 -9.01 -10.20
N GLY A 260 1.33 -8.82 -8.93
CA GLY A 260 1.30 -9.86 -7.90
C GLY A 260 -0.10 -10.42 -7.60
N LEU A 261 -0.65 -10.08 -6.44
CA LEU A 261 -1.94 -10.62 -5.98
C LEU A 261 -3.08 -10.19 -6.92
N HIS A 262 -3.96 -11.14 -7.25
CA HIS A 262 -5.16 -10.88 -8.04
C HIS A 262 -6.06 -9.84 -7.37
N GLY A 263 -6.59 -8.92 -8.16
CA GLY A 263 -7.46 -7.84 -7.69
C GLY A 263 -6.78 -6.76 -6.84
N ALA A 264 -5.52 -6.93 -6.45
CA ALA A 264 -4.80 -6.01 -5.58
C ALA A 264 -4.18 -4.86 -6.40
N PRO A 265 -4.57 -3.60 -6.14
CA PRO A 265 -4.01 -2.46 -6.86
C PRO A 265 -2.56 -2.17 -6.46
N VAL A 266 -1.77 -1.72 -7.44
CA VAL A 266 -0.44 -1.16 -7.25
C VAL A 266 -0.37 0.24 -7.86
N TYR A 267 0.41 1.11 -7.23
CA TYR A 267 0.72 2.45 -7.73
C TYR A 267 2.16 2.45 -8.25
N VAL A 268 2.37 2.97 -9.44
CA VAL A 268 3.69 3.11 -10.06
C VAL A 268 4.00 4.59 -10.20
N GLN A 269 4.89 5.09 -9.36
CA GLN A 269 5.34 6.49 -9.40
C GLN A 269 6.61 6.58 -10.24
N TYR A 270 6.60 7.43 -11.26
CA TYR A 270 7.76 7.62 -12.14
C TYR A 270 8.55 8.85 -11.72
N ASP A 271 9.87 8.72 -11.61
CA ASP A 271 10.78 9.79 -11.22
C ASP A 271 10.21 10.66 -10.08
N PRO A 272 9.90 10.03 -8.91
CA PRO A 272 9.19 10.71 -7.84
C PRO A 272 9.88 12.03 -7.47
N PRO A 273 9.10 13.12 -7.30
CA PRO A 273 9.67 14.46 -7.20
C PRO A 273 10.56 14.58 -5.96
N VAL A 274 11.76 15.09 -6.18
CA VAL A 274 12.72 15.41 -5.12
C VAL A 274 12.21 16.61 -4.32
N GLN A 275 12.14 16.47 -2.99
CA GLN A 275 11.73 17.61 -2.15
C GLN A 275 12.87 18.64 -2.05
N PRO A 276 12.55 19.95 -2.06
CA PRO A 276 13.56 20.98 -1.92
C PRO A 276 14.20 20.97 -0.53
N GLY A 277 15.45 21.43 -0.43
CA GLY A 277 16.13 21.68 0.86
C GLY A 277 16.92 20.50 1.43
N GLY A 278 17.51 19.66 0.58
CA GLY A 278 18.35 18.54 0.98
C GLY A 278 19.74 18.52 0.33
N GLN A 279 20.60 17.63 0.81
CA GLN A 279 21.84 17.24 0.16
C GLN A 279 21.52 16.23 -0.95
N MET A 280 21.84 16.58 -2.19
CA MET A 280 21.76 15.70 -3.36
C MET A 280 22.93 14.72 -3.38
N PHE A 281 22.64 13.47 -3.71
CA PHE A 281 23.64 12.43 -3.94
C PHE A 281 23.64 12.04 -5.41
N GLU A 282 24.57 12.61 -6.18
CA GLU A 282 24.72 12.39 -7.63
C GLU A 282 24.79 10.91 -8.02
N MET A 283 25.27 10.04 -7.12
CA MET A 283 25.45 8.61 -7.38
C MET A 283 24.13 7.87 -7.51
N THR A 284 23.06 8.38 -6.89
CA THR A 284 21.75 7.73 -6.89
C THR A 284 20.64 8.65 -7.40
N GLY A 285 20.88 9.96 -7.50
CA GLY A 285 19.86 10.92 -7.89
C GLY A 285 18.88 11.28 -6.78
N HIS A 286 19.16 10.85 -5.53
CA HIS A 286 18.27 11.05 -4.38
C HIS A 286 18.80 12.09 -3.40
N THR A 287 17.91 12.62 -2.56
CA THR A 287 18.28 13.60 -1.53
C THR A 287 18.12 13.08 -0.11
N LEU A 288 18.94 13.63 0.79
CA LEU A 288 18.69 13.57 2.23
C LEU A 288 18.44 14.96 2.78
N ARG A 289 17.53 15.06 3.74
CA ARG A 289 17.23 16.33 4.42
C ARG A 289 16.89 16.10 5.89
N GLY A 290 16.70 17.20 6.61
CA GLY A 290 16.14 17.20 7.97
C GLY A 290 16.81 16.21 8.94
N ALA A 291 15.97 15.48 9.68
CA ALA A 291 16.41 14.53 10.70
C ALA A 291 17.22 13.36 10.12
N PHE A 292 16.85 12.86 8.94
CA PHE A 292 17.59 11.77 8.28
C PHE A 292 18.98 12.20 7.83
N LEU A 293 19.13 13.38 7.23
CA LEU A 293 20.45 13.92 6.87
C LEU A 293 21.34 14.10 8.10
N HIS A 294 20.80 14.73 9.16
CA HIS A 294 21.55 14.96 10.39
C HIS A 294 22.01 13.64 11.03
N TYR A 295 21.11 12.66 11.09
CA TYR A 295 21.43 11.34 11.62
C TYR A 295 22.48 10.62 10.78
N TRP A 296 22.36 10.65 9.45
CA TRP A 296 23.33 10.04 8.53
C TRP A 296 24.73 10.65 8.71
N GLN A 297 24.84 11.98 8.79
CA GLN A 297 26.11 12.68 8.96
C GLN A 297 26.79 12.37 10.30
N ASN A 298 26.02 12.24 11.37
CA ASN A 298 26.55 11.99 12.72
C ASN A 298 26.89 10.52 13.00
N ASN A 299 26.49 9.58 12.13
CA ASN A 299 26.63 8.15 12.36
C ASN A 299 27.44 7.44 11.26
N ASP A 300 28.41 8.13 10.65
CA ASP A 300 29.30 7.56 9.62
C ASP A 300 28.48 6.96 8.45
N GLY A 301 27.54 7.78 7.95
CA GLY A 301 26.41 7.28 7.19
C GLY A 301 26.76 6.58 5.89
N LEU A 302 27.80 7.01 5.17
CA LEU A 302 28.19 6.33 3.93
C LEU A 302 28.65 4.90 4.20
N ARG A 303 29.49 4.69 5.22
CA ARG A 303 30.01 3.37 5.54
C ARG A 303 28.93 2.49 6.16
N ARG A 304 28.11 3.03 7.07
CA ARG A 304 27.09 2.26 7.79
C ARG A 304 25.83 2.02 6.98
N PHE A 305 25.26 3.06 6.37
CA PHE A 305 23.92 3.00 5.76
C PHE A 305 23.97 2.98 4.23
N GLY A 306 25.03 3.54 3.66
CA GLY A 306 25.19 3.74 2.22
C GLY A 306 24.42 4.96 1.71
N TYR A 307 24.20 5.02 0.40
CA TYR A 307 23.51 6.12 -0.24
C TYR A 307 21.98 6.01 -0.05
N PRO A 308 21.24 7.14 -0.01
CA PRO A 308 19.80 7.11 -0.17
C PRO A 308 19.43 6.54 -1.54
N ILE A 309 18.41 5.69 -1.57
CA ILE A 309 17.88 5.07 -2.81
C ILE A 309 16.39 5.36 -3.00
N THR A 310 15.79 6.16 -2.12
CA THR A 310 14.46 6.75 -2.30
C THR A 310 14.49 8.17 -1.75
N GLU A 311 13.45 8.96 -2.03
CA GLU A 311 13.11 10.12 -1.21
C GLU A 311 12.46 9.68 0.12
N GLU A 312 12.10 10.64 0.97
CA GLU A 312 11.24 10.38 2.14
C GLU A 312 9.84 9.94 1.69
N LEU A 313 9.38 8.81 2.23
CA LEU A 313 8.09 8.18 1.93
C LEU A 313 7.24 8.12 3.20
N ILE A 314 5.92 8.01 3.03
CA ILE A 314 5.00 7.74 4.14
C ILE A 314 4.46 6.31 4.02
N GLU A 315 4.94 5.41 4.88
CA GLU A 315 4.51 4.01 4.92
C GLU A 315 3.64 3.73 6.16
N PRO A 316 2.79 2.70 6.14
CA PRO A 316 2.12 2.27 7.36
C PRO A 316 3.12 1.68 8.35
N GLN A 317 3.04 2.09 9.61
CA GLN A 317 3.78 1.48 10.71
C GLN A 317 3.28 0.05 10.92
N PHE A 318 4.22 -0.87 11.09
CA PHE A 318 3.92 -2.27 11.38
C PHE A 318 3.03 -2.41 12.62
N GLY A 319 1.97 -3.21 12.52
CA GLY A 319 1.02 -3.51 13.60
C GLY A 319 -0.04 -2.43 13.87
N THR A 320 0.24 -1.14 13.67
CA THR A 320 -0.71 -0.05 14.00
C THR A 320 -1.33 0.65 12.79
N GLY A 321 -0.70 0.55 11.62
CA GLY A 321 -1.12 1.27 10.42
C GLY A 321 -0.98 2.79 10.49
N LEU A 322 -0.34 3.33 11.54
CA LEU A 322 -0.06 4.76 11.65
C LEU A 322 0.92 5.20 10.56
N PRO A 323 0.78 6.40 9.98
CA PRO A 323 1.74 6.89 9.00
C PRO A 323 3.11 7.07 9.65
N ARG A 324 4.16 6.53 9.02
CA ARG A 324 5.55 6.68 9.42
C ARG A 324 6.35 7.26 8.25
N VAL A 325 7.10 8.34 8.51
CA VAL A 325 8.06 8.85 7.53
C VAL A 325 9.28 7.95 7.54
N VAL A 326 9.67 7.49 6.35
CA VAL A 326 10.74 6.51 6.17
C VAL A 326 11.58 6.86 4.94
N GLN A 327 12.80 6.36 4.89
CA GLN A 327 13.65 6.49 3.71
C GLN A 327 14.55 5.27 3.58
N TYR A 328 14.67 4.74 2.36
CA TYR A 328 15.51 3.60 2.08
C TYR A 328 16.91 4.04 1.66
N PHE A 329 17.89 3.28 2.13
CA PHE A 329 19.29 3.40 1.81
C PHE A 329 19.78 2.06 1.25
N ASP A 330 21.00 2.02 0.72
CA ASP A 330 21.62 0.78 0.27
C ASP A 330 21.51 -0.37 1.28
N ARG A 331 21.75 -0.09 2.58
CA ARG A 331 21.89 -1.11 3.62
C ARG A 331 20.72 -1.20 4.59
N VAL A 332 19.99 -0.10 4.77
CA VAL A 332 19.01 0.05 5.85
C VAL A 332 17.79 0.84 5.39
N ARG A 333 16.75 0.83 6.22
CA ARG A 333 15.60 1.73 6.13
C ARG A 333 15.59 2.60 7.39
N PHE A 334 15.56 3.91 7.25
CA PHE A 334 15.32 4.80 8.39
C PHE A 334 13.83 4.98 8.63
N GLU A 335 13.46 5.09 9.90
CA GLU A 335 12.12 5.41 10.37
C GLU A 335 12.20 6.61 11.32
N HIS A 336 11.39 7.65 11.07
CA HIS A 336 11.37 8.88 11.86
C HIS A 336 10.32 8.84 12.97
N PHE A 337 10.74 9.13 14.19
CA PHE A 337 9.94 9.20 15.41
C PHE A 337 9.92 10.65 15.94
N PRO A 338 9.03 11.52 15.40
CA PRO A 338 8.97 12.92 15.79
C PRO A 338 8.67 13.13 17.28
N GLU A 339 8.01 12.17 17.94
CA GLU A 339 7.78 12.15 19.38
C GLU A 339 9.06 12.15 20.23
N TYR A 340 10.21 11.79 19.63
CA TYR A 340 11.53 11.77 20.26
C TYR A 340 12.47 12.83 19.70
N SER A 341 11.94 13.91 19.10
CA SER A 341 12.72 14.92 18.42
C SER A 341 13.84 15.52 19.29
N GLY A 342 15.04 15.65 18.72
CA GLY A 342 16.23 16.13 19.41
C GLY A 342 16.97 15.08 20.24
N SER A 343 16.55 13.81 20.20
CA SER A 343 17.23 12.70 20.86
C SER A 343 17.83 11.70 19.85
N ASN A 344 18.71 10.82 20.32
CA ASN A 344 19.22 9.70 19.52
C ASN A 344 18.15 8.66 19.16
N SER A 345 16.95 8.77 19.74
CA SER A 345 15.78 7.93 19.46
C SER A 345 14.85 8.55 18.41
N GLU A 346 15.19 9.70 17.83
CA GLU A 346 14.39 10.30 16.75
C GLU A 346 14.43 9.46 15.47
N ILE A 347 15.53 8.75 15.20
CA ILE A 347 15.66 7.85 14.03
C ILE A 347 15.96 6.43 14.51
N TYR A 348 15.18 5.47 14.02
CA TYR A 348 15.45 4.04 14.17
C TYR A 348 15.65 3.36 12.81
N LEU A 349 16.36 2.24 12.80
CA LEU A 349 16.40 1.36 11.64
C LEU A 349 15.13 0.49 11.62
N GLY A 350 14.50 0.40 10.45
CA GLY A 350 13.40 -0.53 10.21
C GLY A 350 13.85 -1.99 10.25
N ARG A 351 12.91 -2.91 10.47
CA ARG A 351 13.16 -4.34 10.69
C ARG A 351 13.50 -5.11 9.39
N LEU A 352 14.40 -4.57 8.55
CA LEU A 352 14.70 -5.16 7.24
C LEU A 352 15.27 -6.57 7.31
N GLY A 353 15.97 -6.94 8.39
CA GLY A 353 16.48 -8.31 8.55
C GLY A 353 15.36 -9.32 8.72
N GLU A 354 14.39 -9.03 9.59
CA GLU A 354 13.17 -9.84 9.74
C GLU A 354 12.33 -9.84 8.46
N THR A 355 12.10 -8.66 7.86
CA THR A 355 11.29 -8.53 6.65
C THR A 355 11.91 -9.30 5.47
N MET A 356 13.24 -9.33 5.36
CA MET A 356 13.92 -10.08 4.31
C MET A 356 13.74 -11.59 4.47
N LEU A 357 13.90 -12.13 5.68
CA LEU A 357 13.66 -13.55 5.95
C LEU A 357 12.20 -13.92 5.65
N GLN A 358 11.25 -13.09 6.06
CA GLN A 358 9.83 -13.30 5.75
C GLN A 358 9.57 -13.35 4.25
N ARG A 359 10.18 -12.44 3.46
CA ARG A 359 10.08 -12.46 1.99
C ARG A 359 10.68 -13.72 1.36
N GLN A 360 11.70 -14.31 2.00
CA GLN A 360 12.28 -15.58 1.59
C GLN A 360 11.46 -16.80 2.06
N GLY A 361 10.31 -16.59 2.71
CA GLY A 361 9.47 -17.66 3.25
C GLY A 361 10.02 -18.27 4.54
N ILE A 362 10.96 -17.61 5.20
CA ILE A 362 11.61 -18.08 6.42
C ILE A 362 10.94 -17.43 7.63
N ASP A 363 10.18 -18.22 8.39
CA ASP A 363 9.74 -17.84 9.73
C ASP A 363 10.89 -18.06 10.73
N TRP A 364 11.55 -16.97 11.13
CA TRP A 364 12.70 -17.04 12.02
C TRP A 364 12.35 -17.60 13.42
N HIS A 365 11.09 -17.50 13.86
CA HIS A 365 10.65 -18.08 15.13
C HIS A 365 10.68 -19.62 15.11
N SER A 366 10.55 -20.22 13.93
CA SER A 366 10.60 -21.66 13.72
C SER A 366 12.02 -22.22 13.62
N LEU A 367 13.04 -21.36 13.44
CA LEU A 367 14.43 -21.79 13.32
C LEU A 367 14.98 -22.40 14.62
N PRO A 368 15.87 -23.40 14.55
CA PRO A 368 16.43 -24.10 15.72
C PRO A 368 17.06 -23.16 16.74
N LYS A 369 16.68 -23.29 18.02
CA LYS A 369 17.20 -22.47 19.13
C LYS A 369 18.42 -23.10 19.78
N SER A 370 19.39 -22.25 20.10
CA SER A 370 20.59 -22.59 20.87
C SER A 370 20.25 -22.58 22.36
N THR A 371 20.63 -23.64 23.08
CA THR A 371 20.42 -23.77 24.55
C THR A 371 21.67 -23.45 25.36
N SER A 372 22.82 -23.35 24.70
CA SER A 372 24.10 -22.94 25.26
C SER A 372 24.92 -22.24 24.18
N ALA A 373 25.89 -21.44 24.59
CA ALA A 373 26.87 -20.83 23.71
C ALA A 373 28.28 -20.97 24.31
N PRO A 374 29.34 -21.03 23.48
CA PRO A 374 30.72 -20.94 23.95
C PRO A 374 30.99 -19.68 24.79
N GLU A 375 32.06 -19.69 25.59
CA GLU A 375 32.42 -18.59 26.51
C GLU A 375 32.67 -17.26 25.78
N ASP A 376 33.17 -17.30 24.55
CA ASP A 376 33.41 -16.14 23.70
C ASP A 376 32.15 -15.65 22.96
N CYS A 377 31.02 -16.34 23.11
CA CYS A 377 29.75 -15.99 22.48
C CYS A 377 28.73 -15.44 23.48
N LEU A 378 27.77 -14.66 22.99
CA LEU A 378 26.58 -14.24 23.74
C LEU A 378 25.40 -15.12 23.35
N LEU A 379 24.61 -15.59 24.32
CA LEU A 379 23.33 -16.25 24.06
C LEU A 379 22.19 -15.30 24.40
N PHE A 380 21.28 -15.07 23.44
CA PHE A 380 20.13 -14.21 23.65
C PHE A 380 18.88 -15.03 23.95
N GLU A 381 18.42 -15.01 25.20
CA GLU A 381 17.21 -15.76 25.61
C GLU A 381 15.95 -15.34 24.82
N ALA A 382 15.83 -14.06 24.48
CA ALA A 382 14.69 -13.51 23.76
C ALA A 382 14.45 -14.17 22.39
N THR A 383 15.53 -14.55 21.69
CA THR A 383 15.47 -15.15 20.36
C THR A 383 15.93 -16.62 20.35
N GLY A 384 16.66 -17.05 21.37
CA GLY A 384 17.33 -18.34 21.42
C GLY A 384 18.47 -18.44 20.40
N ARG A 385 19.17 -17.33 20.11
CA ARG A 385 20.27 -17.26 19.13
C ARG A 385 21.58 -16.90 19.78
N SER A 386 22.67 -17.48 19.28
CA SER A 386 24.02 -17.13 19.70
C SER A 386 24.62 -16.02 18.84
N LEU A 387 25.53 -15.25 19.41
CA LEU A 387 26.32 -14.23 18.73
C LEU A 387 27.79 -14.41 19.10
N CYS A 388 28.55 -14.96 18.17
CA CYS A 388 29.97 -15.26 18.32
C CYS A 388 30.84 -14.28 17.53
N PRO A 389 32.14 -14.17 17.84
CA PRO A 389 33.10 -13.53 16.94
C PRO A 389 33.07 -14.18 15.53
N PRO A 390 33.23 -13.40 14.45
CA PRO A 390 33.58 -11.98 14.45
C PRO A 390 32.38 -11.02 14.62
N PHE A 391 31.14 -11.48 14.44
CA PHE A 391 29.94 -10.63 14.49
C PHE A 391 29.68 -9.99 15.84
N ARG A 392 29.97 -10.70 16.94
CA ARG A 392 29.89 -10.15 18.30
C ARG A 392 30.67 -8.85 18.43
N ASN A 393 31.91 -8.83 17.96
CA ASN A 393 32.79 -7.67 18.08
C ASN A 393 32.21 -6.46 17.34
N ALA A 394 31.69 -6.67 16.12
CA ALA A 394 31.06 -5.62 15.34
C ALA A 394 29.72 -5.14 15.95
N TRP A 395 28.92 -6.05 16.49
CA TRP A 395 27.66 -5.71 17.16
C TRP A 395 27.91 -4.85 18.40
N GLU A 396 28.89 -5.20 19.24
CA GLU A 396 29.30 -4.40 20.41
C GLU A 396 29.83 -3.01 19.99
N GLN A 397 30.59 -2.91 18.89
CA GLN A 397 31.15 -1.65 18.38
C GLN A 397 30.13 -0.73 17.68
N SER A 398 29.03 -1.28 17.16
CA SER A 398 28.06 -0.51 16.37
C SER A 398 27.04 0.27 17.21
N GLY A 399 27.08 0.14 18.54
CA GLY A 399 26.02 0.63 19.43
C GLY A 399 24.95 -0.42 19.72
N ALA A 400 25.26 -1.71 19.45
CA ALA A 400 24.51 -2.89 19.86
C ALA A 400 23.00 -2.84 19.54
N ILE A 401 22.17 -3.35 20.46
CA ILE A 401 20.74 -3.62 20.31
C ILE A 401 19.93 -2.45 19.74
N THR A 402 20.30 -1.21 20.06
CA THR A 402 19.59 0.00 19.61
C THR A 402 19.62 0.14 18.08
N PHE A 403 20.72 -0.29 17.44
CA PHE A 403 20.88 -0.19 16.00
C PHE A 403 20.45 -1.47 15.27
N LEU A 404 20.98 -2.63 15.67
CA LEU A 404 20.80 -3.88 14.92
C LEU A 404 19.62 -4.72 15.43
N GLY A 405 19.28 -4.59 16.71
CA GLY A 405 18.37 -5.50 17.41
C GLY A 405 19.05 -6.81 17.83
N TYR A 406 18.21 -7.79 18.18
CA TYR A 406 18.66 -9.14 18.50
C TYR A 406 19.05 -9.94 17.25
N PRO A 407 20.02 -10.86 17.34
CA PRO A 407 20.20 -11.87 16.30
C PRO A 407 18.96 -12.75 16.21
N ILE A 408 18.50 -13.00 14.98
CA ILE A 408 17.31 -13.82 14.68
C ILE A 408 17.67 -15.13 13.95
N THR A 409 18.92 -15.26 13.49
CA THR A 409 19.50 -16.50 12.97
C THR A 409 20.81 -16.83 13.69
N GLU A 410 21.25 -18.08 13.58
CA GLU A 410 22.68 -18.39 13.74
C GLU A 410 23.46 -17.90 12.50
N PRO A 411 24.81 -17.81 12.55
CA PRO A 411 25.62 -17.52 11.37
C PRO A 411 25.42 -18.56 10.28
N ILE A 412 25.20 -18.11 9.05
CA ILE A 412 24.99 -18.96 7.87
C ILE A 412 25.90 -18.52 6.73
N GLU A 413 26.42 -19.46 5.97
CA GLU A 413 27.09 -19.18 4.70
C GLU A 413 26.02 -19.01 3.63
N MET A 414 26.00 -17.86 2.95
CA MET A 414 25.09 -17.64 1.83
C MET A 414 25.75 -16.80 0.75
N GLU A 415 25.32 -17.01 -0.49
CA GLU A 415 25.68 -16.12 -1.60
C GLU A 415 25.03 -14.76 -1.38
N THR A 416 25.86 -13.71 -1.42
CA THR A 416 25.44 -12.32 -1.28
C THR A 416 25.16 -11.71 -2.64
N GLU A 417 24.63 -10.50 -2.68
CA GLU A 417 24.38 -9.73 -3.90
C GLU A 417 25.64 -9.51 -4.76
N THR A 418 26.82 -9.71 -4.18
CA THR A 418 28.10 -9.64 -4.89
C THR A 418 28.49 -10.94 -5.62
N GLY A 419 27.63 -11.97 -5.59
CA GLY A 419 27.89 -13.29 -6.18
C GLY A 419 28.95 -14.11 -5.44
N LYS A 420 29.30 -13.70 -4.22
CA LYS A 420 30.26 -14.38 -3.36
C LYS A 420 29.55 -14.93 -2.13
N ALA A 421 29.83 -16.19 -1.82
CA ALA A 421 29.47 -16.78 -0.54
C ALA A 421 30.19 -16.04 0.60
N ARG A 422 29.43 -15.58 1.58
CA ARG A 422 29.95 -15.00 2.82
C ARG A 422 29.24 -15.63 4.01
N LEU A 423 29.97 -15.72 5.11
CA LEU A 423 29.36 -15.89 6.41
C LEU A 423 28.55 -14.63 6.72
N VAL A 424 27.28 -14.81 7.05
CA VAL A 424 26.37 -13.74 7.42
C VAL A 424 25.58 -14.10 8.66
N GLN A 425 25.05 -13.10 9.35
CA GLN A 425 24.07 -13.30 10.42
C GLN A 425 22.97 -12.24 10.35
N TYR A 426 21.71 -12.68 10.39
CA TYR A 426 20.56 -11.78 10.42
C TYR A 426 20.24 -11.35 11.85
N PHE A 427 19.96 -10.06 11.97
CA PHE A 427 19.41 -9.39 13.13
C PHE A 427 18.03 -8.86 12.77
N GLU A 428 17.26 -8.38 13.75
CA GLU A 428 15.93 -7.82 13.49
C GLU A 428 15.95 -6.73 12.40
N ARG A 429 16.96 -5.85 12.42
CA ARG A 429 16.99 -4.64 11.57
C ARG A 429 17.99 -4.70 10.41
N ALA A 430 18.93 -5.63 10.45
CA ALA A 430 20.01 -5.68 9.46
C ALA A 430 20.59 -7.10 9.31
N ARG A 431 21.48 -7.27 8.33
CA ARG A 431 22.34 -8.44 8.17
C ARG A 431 23.79 -8.00 8.31
N LEU A 432 24.58 -8.69 9.12
CA LEU A 432 26.03 -8.51 9.13
C LEU A 432 26.67 -9.51 8.18
N GLU A 433 27.70 -9.07 7.46
CA GLU A 433 28.47 -9.89 6.51
C GLU A 433 29.96 -9.80 6.83
N TYR A 434 30.63 -10.96 6.75
CA TYR A 434 32.06 -11.07 7.02
C TYR A 434 32.89 -11.02 5.73
N PHE A 435 33.88 -10.13 5.73
CA PHE A 435 34.84 -9.90 4.64
C PHE A 435 36.25 -10.28 5.10
N PRO A 436 36.66 -11.55 4.97
CA PRO A 436 37.97 -12.02 5.42
C PRO A 436 39.14 -11.29 4.72
N GLU A 437 38.94 -10.79 3.50
CA GLU A 437 39.91 -9.96 2.77
C GLU A 437 40.19 -8.60 3.43
N HIS A 438 39.35 -8.18 4.38
CA HIS A 438 39.45 -6.92 5.12
C HIS A 438 39.80 -7.11 6.59
N ARG A 439 40.30 -8.29 6.97
CA ARG A 439 40.63 -8.63 8.35
C ARG A 439 41.52 -7.57 9.04
N GLY A 440 41.12 -7.15 10.23
CA GLY A 440 41.81 -6.12 11.01
C GLY A 440 41.52 -4.68 10.58
N THR A 441 40.59 -4.48 9.65
CA THR A 441 40.17 -3.13 9.20
C THR A 441 38.72 -2.85 9.61
N PRO A 442 38.28 -1.58 9.63
CA PRO A 442 36.87 -1.23 9.86
C PRO A 442 35.86 -1.80 8.85
N ASN A 443 36.33 -2.44 7.77
CA ASN A 443 35.51 -3.04 6.71
C ASN A 443 35.46 -4.57 6.78
N GLU A 444 36.05 -5.18 7.82
CA GLU A 444 36.00 -6.64 8.07
C GLU A 444 34.56 -7.14 8.26
N ILE A 445 33.71 -6.33 8.89
CA ILE A 445 32.28 -6.59 9.05
C ILE A 445 31.50 -5.41 8.52
N GLN A 446 30.55 -5.65 7.62
CA GLN A 446 29.71 -4.62 7.02
C GLN A 446 28.24 -5.01 7.13
N LEU A 447 27.35 -4.01 7.09
CA LEU A 447 25.93 -4.29 6.90
C LEU A 447 25.68 -4.72 5.46
N GLY A 448 24.92 -5.79 5.28
CA GLY A 448 24.48 -6.24 3.95
C GLY A 448 23.62 -5.20 3.25
N LEU A 449 23.46 -5.34 1.94
CA LEU A 449 22.70 -4.41 1.10
C LEU A 449 21.18 -4.63 1.20
N LEU A 450 20.66 -4.86 2.43
CA LEU A 450 19.26 -5.26 2.63
C LEU A 450 18.25 -4.23 2.11
N GLY A 451 18.57 -2.93 2.15
CA GLY A 451 17.67 -1.91 1.61
C GLY A 451 17.56 -2.01 0.09
N ARG A 452 18.69 -2.19 -0.60
CA ARG A 452 18.73 -2.43 -2.04
C ARG A 452 18.07 -3.78 -2.40
N GLU A 453 18.46 -4.86 -1.74
CA GLU A 453 17.87 -6.19 -1.94
C GLU A 453 16.36 -6.15 -1.76
N TYR A 454 15.87 -5.51 -0.71
CA TYR A 454 14.43 -5.40 -0.45
C TYR A 454 13.70 -4.69 -1.59
N LEU A 455 14.30 -3.65 -2.18
CA LEU A 455 13.65 -2.89 -3.24
C LEU A 455 13.81 -3.52 -4.64
N THR A 456 14.86 -4.31 -4.90
CA THR A 456 15.14 -4.81 -6.26
C THR A 456 14.80 -6.28 -6.50
N THR A 457 14.56 -7.09 -5.46
CA THR A 457 14.33 -8.55 -5.60
C THR A 457 12.87 -8.94 -5.87
N TRP A 458 11.98 -7.99 -6.11
CA TRP A 458 10.54 -8.27 -6.30
C TRP A 458 10.25 -9.19 -7.52
N SER A 459 11.20 -9.33 -8.45
CA SER A 459 11.06 -10.16 -9.65
C SER A 459 11.25 -11.68 -9.46
N SER A 460 11.64 -12.19 -8.28
CA SER A 460 12.02 -13.61 -8.14
C SER A 460 11.05 -14.50 -7.35
N LEU A 461 9.92 -13.99 -6.86
CA LEU A 461 8.88 -14.84 -6.27
C LEU A 461 7.89 -15.31 -7.34
N SER A 462 8.43 -16.01 -8.36
CA SER A 462 7.66 -17.07 -8.98
C SER A 462 7.35 -18.07 -7.87
N LEU A 463 6.07 -18.25 -7.54
CA LEU A 463 5.59 -19.40 -6.78
C LEU A 463 6.30 -20.66 -7.32
N ARG A 464 7.18 -21.26 -6.51
CA ARG A 464 7.64 -22.63 -6.72
C ARG A 464 6.70 -23.58 -6.01
#